data_AF-A0A2H3DVM1-F1
#
_entry.id   AF-A0A2H3DVM1-F1
#
_cell.length_a   1.000
_cell.length_b   1.000
_cell.length_c   1.000
_cell.angle_alpha   90.00
_cell.angle_beta   90.00
_cell.angle_gamma   90.00
#
_symmetry.space_group_name_H-M   'P 1'
#
loop_
_entity.id
_entity.type
_entity.pdbx_description
1 polymer ?
#
loop_
_entity_poly.entity_id
_entity_poly.type
_entity_poly.pdbx_seq_one_letter_code
_entity_poly.pdbx_strand_id
1 'polypeptide(L)'
;MSIPRFSNPHLLVSATKSITRKDLVLDSVVEESDDALVTSLNEKIRKSIDVEKDTTSRKRQKTSESVEKQENEPLLFRLWSTSSQPQHIQLFSEHSTQPFINPPRQHEDSERQSSQRRKRAEDIAVDIAWINAESKRPFMPFPSSSKKLIHAKAPSLVYAPCYMVAQVLQPVRKTHPPVPYSVLVYHPYAVNAPLPPSQNDREFIDIEPLSGSPVVRTKRTRHRRNCRPLV
;
A
#
# COMPACT_ATOMS: atom_id res chain seq x y z
N MET A 1 26.86 16.85 6.15
CA MET A 1 25.65 16.19 6.67
C MET A 1 24.92 15.55 5.50
N SER A 2 24.86 14.22 5.42
CA SER A 2 24.28 13.50 4.26
C SER A 2 22.78 13.26 4.45
N ILE A 3 21.98 13.65 3.45
CA ILE A 3 20.54 13.37 3.42
C ILE A 3 20.33 11.87 3.13
N PRO A 4 19.51 11.15 3.91
CA PRO A 4 19.30 9.72 3.71
C PRO A 4 18.62 9.44 2.37
N ARG A 5 19.11 8.41 1.65
CA ARG A 5 18.66 8.00 0.29
C ARG A 5 17.16 7.72 0.13
N PHE A 6 16.39 7.67 1.21
CA PHE A 6 14.95 7.38 1.22
C PHE A 6 14.12 8.45 1.96
N SER A 7 14.57 9.70 2.00
CA SER A 7 13.72 10.79 2.45
C SER A 7 12.60 11.01 1.43
N ASN A 8 11.36 10.85 1.87
CA ASN A 8 10.17 11.15 1.07
C ASN A 8 10.22 12.64 0.63
N PRO A 9 10.22 12.94 -0.68
CA PRO A 9 10.35 14.32 -1.17
C PRO A 9 9.22 15.22 -0.68
N HIS A 10 8.05 14.65 -0.34
CA HIS A 10 6.90 15.38 0.22
C HIS A 10 7.03 15.67 1.72
N LEU A 11 8.04 15.11 2.40
CA LEU A 11 8.37 15.40 3.81
C LEU A 11 9.56 16.36 3.95
N LEU A 12 10.18 16.75 2.84
CA LEU A 12 11.13 17.85 2.86
C LEU A 12 10.32 19.10 3.16
N VAL A 13 10.56 19.68 4.35
CA VAL A 13 9.96 20.94 4.78
C VAL A 13 10.55 22.05 3.92
N SER A 14 10.10 22.15 2.67
CA SER A 14 10.25 23.37 1.90
C SER A 14 9.41 24.41 2.60
N ALA A 15 10.01 25.54 2.99
CA ALA A 15 9.30 26.64 3.63
C ALA A 15 8.25 27.20 2.66
N THR A 16 7.01 26.72 2.77
CA THR A 16 5.89 27.21 1.96
C THR A 16 5.33 28.48 2.60
N LYS A 17 5.29 29.58 1.85
CA LYS A 17 4.56 30.78 2.24
C LYS A 17 3.10 30.64 1.86
N SER A 18 2.19 30.96 2.78
CA SER A 18 0.76 31.03 2.50
C SER A 18 0.49 32.27 1.66
N ILE A 19 0.05 32.08 0.40
CA ILE A 19 -0.27 33.17 -0.53
C ILE A 19 -1.80 33.33 -0.56
N THR A 20 -2.28 34.58 -0.54
CA THR A 20 -3.71 34.87 -0.56
C THR A 20 -4.21 35.07 -1.99
N ARG A 21 -5.51 34.88 -2.23
CA ARG A 21 -6.11 34.97 -3.58
C ARG A 21 -5.95 36.34 -4.26
N LYS A 22 -5.68 37.39 -3.48
CA LYS A 22 -5.42 38.75 -3.97
C LYS A 22 -4.01 38.90 -4.56
N ASP A 23 -3.07 38.07 -4.13
CA ASP A 23 -1.67 38.10 -4.57
C ASP A 23 -1.45 37.39 -5.92
N LEU A 24 -2.48 36.70 -6.44
CA LEU A 24 -2.44 35.95 -7.70
C LEU A 24 -2.80 36.79 -8.94
N VAL A 25 -3.09 38.09 -8.78
CA VAL A 25 -3.70 38.92 -9.85
C VAL A 25 -2.69 39.87 -10.53
N LEU A 26 -1.45 39.95 -10.05
CA LEU A 26 -0.40 40.76 -10.68
C LEU A 26 0.64 39.84 -11.29
N ASP A 27 0.47 39.56 -12.58
CA ASP A 27 1.53 39.61 -13.61
C ASP A 27 0.98 39.04 -14.92
N SER A 28 0.21 39.86 -15.63
CA SER A 28 0.02 39.71 -17.07
C SER A 28 1.15 40.43 -17.81
N VAL A 29 2.40 40.18 -17.39
CA VAL A 29 3.57 40.56 -18.17
C VAL A 29 3.74 39.46 -19.21
N VAL A 30 3.79 39.86 -20.47
CA VAL A 30 4.07 38.97 -21.59
C VAL A 30 5.42 38.33 -21.32
N GLU A 31 5.41 37.08 -20.86
CA GLU A 31 6.59 36.24 -20.72
C GLU A 31 7.12 35.98 -22.13
N GLU A 32 8.09 36.79 -22.57
CA GLU A 32 9.03 36.40 -23.61
C GLU A 32 9.63 35.07 -23.17
N SER A 33 9.22 34.00 -23.82
CA SER A 33 9.72 32.68 -23.51
C SER A 33 11.20 32.65 -23.85
N ASP A 34 12.05 32.77 -22.82
CA ASP A 34 13.49 32.64 -22.96
C ASP A 34 13.80 31.19 -23.34
N ASP A 35 13.84 30.92 -24.65
CA ASP A 35 14.15 29.60 -25.22
C ASP A 35 15.49 29.04 -24.68
N ALA A 36 16.41 29.93 -24.30
CA ALA A 36 17.66 29.59 -23.62
C ALA A 36 17.44 28.96 -22.23
N LEU A 37 16.44 29.43 -21.48
CA LEU A 37 16.09 28.89 -20.17
C LEU A 37 15.42 27.52 -20.31
N VAL A 38 14.52 27.39 -21.29
CA VAL A 38 13.80 26.13 -21.58
C VAL A 38 14.77 25.05 -22.05
N THR A 39 15.74 25.39 -22.89
CA THR A 39 16.78 24.45 -23.34
C THR A 39 17.72 24.04 -22.19
N SER A 40 18.15 24.99 -21.36
CA SER A 40 18.96 24.72 -20.16
C SER A 40 18.25 23.81 -19.15
N LEU A 41 16.95 24.01 -18.93
CA LEU A 41 16.13 23.16 -18.06
C LEU A 41 16.01 21.74 -18.63
N ASN A 42 15.72 21.61 -19.92
CA ASN A 42 15.62 20.31 -20.60
C ASN A 42 16.95 19.54 -20.55
N GLU A 43 18.08 20.23 -20.67
CA GLU A 43 19.40 19.61 -20.56
C GLU A 43 19.67 19.08 -19.14
N LYS A 44 19.32 19.85 -18.10
CA LYS A 44 19.42 19.43 -16.71
C LYS A 44 18.49 18.24 -16.39
N ILE A 45 17.26 18.25 -16.90
CA ILE A 45 16.31 17.15 -16.73
C ILE A 45 16.87 15.87 -17.37
N ARG A 46 17.38 15.95 -18.62
CA ARG A 46 18.00 14.80 -19.30
C ARG A 46 19.20 14.26 -18.55
N LYS A 47 20.10 15.13 -18.05
CA LYS A 47 21.25 14.73 -17.21
C LYS A 47 20.84 14.11 -15.88
N SER A 48 19.73 14.55 -15.29
CA SER A 48 19.22 13.99 -14.02
C SER A 48 18.46 12.67 -14.19
N ILE A 49 17.98 12.40 -15.41
CA ILE A 49 17.20 11.21 -15.79
C ILE A 49 18.08 10.22 -16.58
N ASP A 50 19.41 10.32 -16.49
CA ASP A 50 20.30 9.16 -16.75
C ASP A 50 20.07 8.12 -15.64
N VAL A 51 18.89 7.51 -15.71
CA VAL A 51 18.58 6.20 -15.17
C VAL A 51 19.37 5.28 -16.07
N GLU A 52 20.57 4.91 -15.62
CA GLU A 52 21.28 3.72 -16.08
C GLU A 52 20.22 2.67 -16.43
N LYS A 53 20.20 2.23 -17.68
CA LYS A 53 19.40 1.10 -18.16
C LYS A 53 19.94 -0.20 -17.55
N ASP A 54 20.03 -0.25 -16.23
CA ASP A 54 20.19 -1.46 -15.45
C ASP A 54 18.86 -2.19 -15.48
N THR A 55 18.69 -2.91 -16.58
CA THR A 55 17.71 -3.99 -16.75
C THR A 55 18.05 -5.14 -15.80
N THR A 56 17.96 -4.90 -14.49
CA THR A 56 17.91 -5.99 -13.51
C THR A 56 16.60 -5.88 -12.75
N SER A 57 15.53 -6.29 -13.44
CA SER A 57 14.34 -6.82 -12.78
C SER A 57 14.77 -7.99 -11.89
N ARG A 58 15.14 -7.69 -10.65
CA ARG A 58 15.42 -8.66 -9.58
C ARG A 58 14.11 -9.31 -9.19
N LYS A 59 13.62 -10.21 -10.05
CA LYS A 59 12.70 -11.26 -9.64
C LYS A 59 13.49 -12.14 -8.67
N ARG A 60 13.10 -12.12 -7.39
CA ARG A 60 13.64 -13.01 -6.35
C ARG A 60 13.49 -14.46 -6.80
N GLN A 61 14.56 -15.04 -7.31
CA GLN A 61 14.65 -16.47 -7.57
C GLN A 61 15.02 -17.14 -6.24
N LYS A 62 14.20 -18.12 -5.85
CA LYS A 62 14.40 -18.90 -4.64
C LYS A 62 15.57 -19.85 -4.89
N THR A 63 16.73 -19.54 -4.32
CA THR A 63 17.86 -20.46 -4.27
C THR A 63 17.51 -21.59 -3.31
N SER A 64 17.24 -22.78 -3.84
CA SER A 64 17.26 -24.01 -3.07
C SER A 64 18.73 -24.37 -2.84
N GLU A 65 19.18 -24.18 -1.62
CA GLU A 65 20.45 -24.71 -1.13
C GLU A 65 20.44 -26.24 -1.25
N SER A 66 21.60 -26.74 -1.65
CA SER A 66 21.93 -28.11 -2.03
C SER A 66 21.44 -29.16 -1.02
N VAL A 67 20.42 -29.91 -1.43
CA VAL A 67 20.19 -31.28 -0.92
C VAL A 67 20.95 -32.22 -1.84
N GLU A 68 21.61 -33.18 -1.20
CA GLU A 68 22.53 -34.17 -1.74
C GLU A 68 22.06 -34.82 -3.05
N LYS A 69 23.05 -35.16 -3.88
CA LYS A 69 22.91 -35.82 -5.18
C LYS A 69 22.13 -37.13 -5.05
N GLN A 70 20.81 -37.07 -5.22
CA GLN A 70 20.04 -38.16 -5.80
C GLN A 70 19.91 -37.88 -7.29
N GLU A 71 20.31 -38.85 -8.11
CA GLU A 71 20.15 -38.88 -9.55
C GLU A 71 18.65 -38.81 -9.89
N ASN A 72 18.13 -37.59 -9.99
CA ASN A 72 16.80 -37.33 -10.48
C ASN A 72 16.87 -37.38 -12.01
N GLU A 73 16.43 -38.48 -12.60
CA GLU A 73 16.03 -38.50 -13.99
C GLU A 73 15.06 -37.32 -14.24
N PRO A 74 15.25 -36.52 -15.29
CA PRO A 74 14.40 -35.37 -15.55
C PRO A 74 12.97 -35.86 -15.81
N LEU A 75 12.08 -35.67 -14.84
CA LEU A 75 10.66 -35.94 -15.00
C LEU A 75 10.09 -34.97 -16.05
N LEU A 76 9.99 -35.44 -17.29
CA LEU A 76 9.31 -34.75 -18.39
C LEU A 76 7.81 -34.72 -18.10
N PHE A 77 7.34 -33.67 -17.43
CA PHE A 77 5.91 -33.44 -17.29
C PHE A 77 5.34 -33.00 -18.64
N ARG A 78 4.77 -33.96 -19.38
CA ARG A 78 4.00 -33.68 -20.59
C ARG A 78 2.56 -33.35 -20.17
N LEU A 79 2.18 -32.08 -20.32
CA LEU A 79 0.82 -31.62 -20.02
C LEU A 79 -0.13 -32.15 -21.11
N TRP A 80 -0.75 -33.30 -20.88
CA TRP A 80 -1.80 -33.84 -21.76
C TRP A 80 -3.16 -33.33 -21.32
N SER A 81 -3.75 -32.37 -22.05
CA SER A 81 -5.18 -32.10 -21.95
C SER A 81 -5.92 -33.19 -22.71
N THR A 82 -6.61 -34.08 -22.00
CA THR A 82 -7.35 -35.21 -22.58
C THR A 82 -8.67 -34.81 -23.26
N SER A 83 -9.07 -33.54 -23.21
CA SER A 83 -10.45 -33.14 -23.57
C SER A 83 -10.58 -32.23 -24.80
N SER A 84 -9.52 -31.84 -25.50
CA SER A 84 -9.67 -31.07 -26.75
C SER A 84 -8.47 -31.20 -27.68
N GLN A 85 -8.72 -31.30 -28.98
CA GLN A 85 -7.69 -31.16 -30.00
C GLN A 85 -6.99 -29.78 -29.86
N PRO A 86 -5.67 -29.70 -30.04
CA PRO A 86 -4.94 -28.44 -29.95
C PRO A 86 -5.49 -27.45 -30.98
N GLN A 87 -6.12 -26.37 -30.49
CA GLN A 87 -6.59 -25.29 -31.35
C GLN A 87 -5.41 -24.45 -31.83
N HIS A 88 -5.36 -24.19 -33.13
CA HIS A 88 -4.36 -23.33 -33.75
C HIS A 88 -4.57 -21.89 -33.29
N ILE A 89 -3.64 -21.37 -32.49
CA ILE A 89 -3.67 -19.98 -32.01
C ILE A 89 -3.16 -19.09 -33.15
N GLN A 90 -4.06 -18.39 -33.83
CA GLN A 90 -3.67 -17.29 -34.73
C GLN A 90 -3.13 -16.13 -33.86
N LEU A 91 -1.81 -15.96 -33.88
CA LEU A 91 -1.11 -14.90 -33.14
C LEU A 91 -1.30 -13.51 -33.78
N PHE A 92 -1.79 -13.47 -35.01
CA PHE A 92 -2.11 -12.24 -35.71
C PHE A 92 -3.61 -12.19 -35.87
N SER A 93 -4.24 -11.30 -35.12
CA SER A 93 -5.55 -10.82 -35.51
C SER A 93 -5.40 -10.01 -36.79
N GLU A 94 -6.28 -10.23 -37.77
CA GLU A 94 -6.46 -9.42 -38.97
C GLU A 94 -6.99 -8.01 -38.60
N HIS A 95 -6.32 -7.32 -37.68
CA HIS A 95 -6.63 -5.94 -37.38
C HIS A 95 -6.22 -5.09 -38.57
N SER A 96 -7.23 -4.61 -39.29
CA SER A 96 -7.16 -3.53 -40.26
C SER A 96 -6.12 -2.49 -39.83
N THR A 97 -5.05 -2.35 -40.61
CA THR A 97 -4.01 -1.32 -40.48
C THR A 97 -4.50 0.07 -40.86
N GLN A 98 -5.81 0.32 -40.81
CA GLN A 98 -6.30 1.67 -41.01
C GLN A 98 -5.85 2.51 -39.82
N PRO A 99 -5.09 3.61 -40.06
CA PRO A 99 -4.77 4.54 -39.01
C PRO A 99 -6.09 5.01 -38.41
N PHE A 100 -6.30 4.73 -37.13
CA PHE A 100 -7.41 5.25 -36.38
C PHE A 100 -7.19 6.76 -36.25
N ILE A 101 -7.58 7.50 -37.28
CA ILE A 101 -7.64 8.96 -37.25
C ILE A 101 -8.72 9.25 -36.22
N ASN A 102 -8.31 9.53 -34.98
CA ASN A 102 -9.21 10.05 -33.97
C ASN A 102 -9.86 11.29 -34.57
N PRO A 103 -11.19 11.31 -34.81
CA PRO A 103 -11.83 12.53 -35.24
C PRO A 103 -11.53 13.62 -34.21
N PRO A 104 -11.38 14.89 -34.63
CA PRO A 104 -11.11 15.99 -33.70
C PRO A 104 -12.18 15.95 -32.61
N ARG A 105 -11.75 15.68 -31.37
CA ARG A 105 -12.66 15.63 -30.23
C ARG A 105 -13.23 17.03 -30.07
N GLN A 106 -14.55 17.18 -30.21
CA GLN A 106 -15.23 18.41 -29.87
C GLN A 106 -14.97 18.65 -28.38
N HIS A 107 -14.17 19.68 -28.09
CA HIS A 107 -13.55 19.85 -26.79
C HIS A 107 -14.45 20.59 -25.79
N GLU A 108 -15.66 20.97 -26.22
CA GLU A 108 -16.62 21.75 -25.45
C GLU A 108 -17.94 21.00 -25.28
N ASP A 109 -18.40 20.92 -24.03
CA ASP A 109 -19.73 20.41 -23.71
C ASP A 109 -20.79 21.34 -24.33
N SER A 110 -21.78 20.76 -25.01
CA SER A 110 -23.00 21.52 -25.34
C SER A 110 -23.69 22.01 -24.06
N GLU A 111 -24.46 23.09 -24.14
CA GLU A 111 -25.22 23.65 -23.01
C GLU A 111 -26.13 22.60 -22.31
N ARG A 112 -26.66 21.65 -23.10
CA ARG A 112 -27.43 20.52 -22.56
C ARG A 112 -26.56 19.56 -21.75
N GLN A 113 -25.35 19.24 -22.22
CA GLN A 113 -24.41 18.37 -21.52
C GLN A 113 -23.88 19.05 -20.24
N SER A 114 -23.58 20.35 -20.29
CA SER A 114 -23.12 21.09 -19.12
C SER A 114 -24.20 21.13 -18.03
N SER A 115 -25.47 21.32 -18.41
CA SER A 115 -26.61 21.25 -17.51
C SER A 115 -26.78 19.87 -16.88
N GLN A 116 -26.64 18.78 -17.66
CA GLN A 116 -26.68 17.42 -17.12
C GLN A 116 -25.53 17.16 -16.15
N ARG A 117 -24.32 17.64 -16.47
CA ARG A 117 -23.15 17.50 -15.60
C ARG A 117 -23.35 18.24 -14.29
N ARG A 118 -23.90 19.46 -14.35
CA ARG A 118 -24.27 20.25 -13.16
C ARG A 118 -25.28 19.50 -12.29
N LYS A 119 -26.37 19.00 -12.87
CA LYS A 119 -27.39 18.24 -12.13
C LYS A 119 -26.80 17.01 -11.44
N ARG A 120 -25.96 16.23 -12.16
CA ARG A 120 -25.26 15.08 -11.57
C ARG A 120 -24.32 15.49 -10.44
N ALA A 121 -23.62 16.61 -10.58
CA ALA A 121 -22.73 17.11 -9.54
C ALA A 121 -23.51 17.54 -8.30
N GLU A 122 -24.67 18.18 -8.47
CA GLU A 122 -25.59 18.54 -7.38
C GLU A 122 -26.18 17.28 -6.72
N ASP A 123 -26.57 16.26 -7.48
CA ASP A 123 -27.09 14.99 -6.96
C ASP A 123 -26.03 14.18 -6.18
N ILE A 124 -24.74 14.33 -6.53
CA ILE A 124 -23.61 13.64 -5.86
C ILE A 124 -23.03 14.49 -4.73
N ALA A 125 -23.33 15.80 -4.68
CA ALA A 125 -22.76 16.69 -3.68
C ALA A 125 -23.17 16.23 -2.28
N VAL A 126 -22.18 15.91 -1.46
CA VAL A 126 -22.40 15.59 -0.05
C VAL A 126 -22.72 16.89 0.67
N ASP A 127 -23.83 16.93 1.39
CA ASP A 127 -24.24 18.08 2.19
C ASP A 127 -23.15 18.43 3.23
N ILE A 128 -22.57 19.62 3.11
CA ILE A 128 -21.52 20.12 4.01
C ILE A 128 -22.07 20.22 5.45
N ALA A 129 -23.36 20.55 5.61
CA ALA A 129 -24.00 20.57 6.93
C ALA A 129 -24.05 19.17 7.54
N TRP A 130 -24.31 18.13 6.73
CA TRP A 130 -24.25 16.74 7.17
C TRP A 130 -22.84 16.33 7.60
N ILE A 131 -21.79 16.66 6.82
CA ILE A 131 -20.39 16.36 7.21
C ILE A 131 -20.05 17.01 8.54
N ASN A 132 -20.42 18.28 8.73
CA ASN A 132 -20.14 19.03 9.97
C ASN A 132 -20.92 18.49 11.18
N ALA A 133 -22.11 17.92 10.96
CA ALA A 133 -22.86 17.24 12.00
C ALA A 133 -22.23 15.89 12.34
N GLU A 134 -21.81 15.12 11.34
CA GLU A 134 -21.17 13.81 11.50
C GLU A 134 -19.81 13.94 12.19
N SER A 135 -19.02 14.97 11.87
CA SER A 135 -17.70 15.20 12.47
C SER A 135 -17.74 15.50 13.97
N LYS A 136 -18.89 15.98 14.48
CA LYS A 136 -19.11 16.23 15.91
C LYS A 136 -19.54 14.97 16.67
N ARG A 137 -19.89 13.88 15.97
CA ARG A 137 -20.27 12.65 16.64
C ARG A 137 -19.02 12.01 17.26
N PRO A 138 -19.05 11.65 18.56
CA PRO A 138 -17.97 10.86 19.15
C PRO A 138 -17.84 9.56 18.37
N PHE A 139 -16.59 9.11 18.17
CA PHE A 139 -16.20 7.96 17.36
C PHE A 139 -17.28 6.87 17.32
N MET A 140 -17.96 6.72 16.18
CA MET A 140 -18.90 5.62 15.99
C MET A 140 -18.08 4.35 15.76
N PRO A 141 -18.10 3.38 16.70
CA PRO A 141 -17.45 2.11 16.48
C PRO A 141 -18.00 1.47 15.21
N PHE A 142 -17.14 1.19 14.22
CA PHE A 142 -17.55 0.39 13.06
C PHE A 142 -18.29 -0.88 13.54
N PRO A 143 -19.28 -1.42 12.83
CA PRO A 143 -19.97 -2.66 13.24
C PRO A 143 -19.02 -3.85 13.49
N SER A 144 -17.82 -3.80 12.92
CA SER A 144 -16.74 -4.78 13.13
C SER A 144 -15.71 -4.40 14.20
N SER A 145 -15.79 -3.21 14.77
CA SER A 145 -14.83 -2.71 15.76
C SER A 145 -14.94 -3.46 17.09
N SER A 146 -16.16 -3.84 17.51
CA SER A 146 -16.38 -4.69 18.69
C SER A 146 -15.65 -6.04 18.58
N LYS A 147 -15.56 -6.59 17.37
CA LYS A 147 -14.81 -7.83 17.08
C LYS A 147 -13.29 -7.65 17.17
N LYS A 148 -12.80 -6.41 17.19
CA LYS A 148 -11.38 -6.08 17.34
C LYS A 148 -11.02 -5.70 18.78
N LEU A 149 -12.01 -5.52 19.65
CA LEU A 149 -11.77 -5.24 21.06
C LEU A 149 -11.29 -6.53 21.75
N ILE A 150 -10.11 -6.45 22.35
CA ILE A 150 -9.56 -7.51 23.20
C ILE A 150 -9.89 -7.11 24.62
N HIS A 151 -10.78 -7.88 25.25
CA HIS A 151 -11.02 -7.76 26.69
C HIS A 151 -9.90 -8.45 27.43
N ALA A 152 -9.29 -7.72 28.35
CA ALA A 152 -8.03 -8.10 28.96
C ALA A 152 -8.08 -7.78 30.46
N LYS A 153 -7.59 -8.69 31.30
CA LYS A 153 -7.48 -8.48 32.74
C LYS A 153 -6.05 -8.05 33.04
N ALA A 154 -5.91 -6.94 33.77
CA ALA A 154 -4.65 -6.49 34.30
C ALA A 154 -4.72 -6.50 35.84
N PRO A 155 -3.58 -6.65 36.54
CA PRO A 155 -3.51 -6.40 37.98
C PRO A 155 -4.07 -5.01 38.31
N SER A 156 -4.77 -4.89 39.43
CA SER A 156 -5.31 -3.61 39.87
C SER A 156 -4.17 -2.62 40.08
N LEU A 157 -4.11 -1.58 39.26
CA LEU A 157 -3.18 -0.48 39.45
C LEU A 157 -3.70 0.43 40.57
N VAL A 158 -2.83 0.76 41.52
CA VAL A 158 -3.17 1.67 42.64
C VAL A 158 -3.51 3.07 42.13
N TYR A 159 -2.95 3.46 40.98
CA TYR A 159 -3.21 4.74 40.31
C TYR A 159 -3.44 4.50 38.82
N ALA A 160 -4.38 5.24 38.21
CA ALA A 160 -4.62 5.18 36.78
C ALA A 160 -3.59 6.03 36.03
N PRO A 161 -2.65 5.43 35.26
CA PRO A 161 -1.67 6.20 34.51
C PRO A 161 -2.33 6.89 33.31
N CYS A 162 -1.74 8.02 32.86
CA CYS A 162 -2.20 8.74 31.66
C CYS A 162 -2.01 7.91 30.38
N TYR A 163 -0.99 7.05 30.35
CA TYR A 163 -0.73 6.09 29.28
C TYR A 163 -0.25 4.75 29.88
N MET A 164 -0.69 3.63 29.31
CA MET A 164 -0.30 2.29 29.73
C MET A 164 0.26 1.51 28.54
N VAL A 165 1.45 0.91 28.71
CA VAL A 165 2.03 0.01 27.71
C VAL A 165 1.80 -1.43 28.15
N ALA A 166 0.89 -2.10 27.45
CA ALA A 166 0.55 -3.49 27.69
C ALA A 166 1.35 -4.41 26.78
N GLN A 167 1.86 -5.51 27.33
CA GLN A 167 2.43 -6.59 26.55
C GLN A 167 1.44 -7.76 26.46
N VAL A 168 1.24 -8.27 25.24
CA VAL A 168 0.45 -9.49 24.99
C VAL A 168 1.38 -10.56 24.47
N LEU A 169 1.43 -11.71 25.16
CA LEU A 169 2.21 -12.85 24.71
C LEU A 169 1.69 -13.35 23.37
N GLN A 170 2.53 -13.26 22.33
CA GLN A 170 2.16 -13.76 21.01
C GLN A 170 2.18 -15.29 21.03
N PRO A 171 1.11 -15.99 20.60
CA PRO A 171 1.14 -17.44 20.50
C PRO A 171 2.25 -17.90 19.56
N VAL A 172 2.93 -18.98 19.92
CA VAL A 172 4.04 -19.55 19.15
C VAL A 172 3.56 -19.87 17.73
N ARG A 173 4.08 -19.15 16.74
CA ARG A 173 3.78 -19.39 15.32
C ARG A 173 4.73 -20.44 14.78
N LYS A 174 4.23 -21.40 13.99
CA LYS A 174 5.05 -22.41 13.29
C LYS A 174 5.89 -21.83 12.14
N THR A 175 5.66 -20.57 11.76
CA THR A 175 6.29 -19.91 10.62
C THR A 175 6.98 -18.63 11.09
N HIS A 176 8.15 -18.76 11.70
CA HIS A 176 8.99 -17.60 11.99
C HIS A 176 10.06 -17.46 10.89
N PRO A 177 10.36 -16.24 10.43
CA PRO A 177 11.60 -16.00 9.70
C PRO A 177 12.79 -16.43 10.57
N PRO A 178 13.94 -16.80 9.99
CA PRO A 178 15.11 -17.19 10.78
C PRO A 178 15.51 -16.04 11.71
N VAL A 179 15.34 -16.27 13.01
CA VAL A 179 15.79 -15.36 14.07
C VAL A 179 17.23 -15.76 14.43
N PRO A 180 18.16 -14.79 14.55
CA PRO A 180 19.54 -15.10 14.93
C PRO A 180 19.59 -15.86 16.27
N TYR A 181 20.45 -16.88 16.37
CA TYR A 181 20.57 -17.72 17.58
C TYR A 181 20.83 -16.92 18.87
N SER A 182 21.55 -15.80 18.77
CA SER A 182 21.82 -14.89 19.89
C SER A 182 20.55 -14.29 20.50
N VAL A 183 19.49 -14.12 19.72
CA VAL A 183 18.21 -13.53 20.15
C VAL A 183 17.27 -14.60 20.70
N LEU A 184 17.48 -15.88 20.37
CA LEU A 184 16.66 -16.99 20.87
C LEU A 184 16.81 -17.24 22.38
N VAL A 185 17.87 -16.71 22.99
CA VAL A 185 18.13 -16.81 24.44
C VAL A 185 17.21 -15.90 25.25
N TYR A 186 16.56 -14.91 24.64
CA TYR A 186 15.73 -13.92 25.31
C TYR A 186 14.23 -14.16 25.07
N HIS A 187 13.39 -13.66 25.98
CA HIS A 187 11.95 -13.62 25.76
C HIS A 187 11.63 -12.76 24.52
N PRO A 188 10.71 -13.16 23.61
CA PRO A 188 9.66 -14.18 23.73
C PRO A 188 10.02 -15.57 23.16
N TYR A 189 11.29 -15.84 22.85
CA TYR A 189 11.68 -17.06 22.13
C TYR A 189 11.93 -18.27 23.04
N ALA A 190 12.31 -18.03 24.29
CA ALA A 190 12.49 -19.06 25.31
C ALA A 190 11.58 -18.78 26.53
N VAL A 191 10.94 -19.83 27.05
CA VAL A 191 10.09 -19.75 28.24
C VAL A 191 10.99 -19.49 29.44
N ASN A 192 10.66 -18.48 30.25
CA ASN A 192 11.43 -18.01 31.42
C ASN A 192 12.81 -17.39 31.10
N ALA A 193 13.05 -16.99 29.85
CA ALA A 193 14.26 -16.26 29.49
C ALA A 193 14.24 -14.81 29.99
N PRO A 194 15.42 -14.22 30.30
CA PRO A 194 15.51 -12.81 30.66
C PRO A 194 15.08 -11.91 29.49
N LEU A 195 14.63 -10.70 29.82
CA LEU A 195 14.40 -9.64 28.84
C LEU A 195 15.73 -9.19 28.23
N PRO A 196 15.75 -8.77 26.95
CA PRO A 196 16.96 -8.24 26.34
C PRO A 196 17.43 -6.99 27.09
N PRO A 197 18.76 -6.78 27.22
CA PRO A 197 19.34 -5.72 28.06
C PRO A 197 18.91 -4.30 27.67
N SER A 198 18.40 -4.10 26.44
CA SER A 198 17.87 -2.82 25.98
C SER A 198 16.46 -2.47 26.50
N GLN A 199 15.81 -3.36 27.27
CA GLN A 199 14.42 -3.19 27.74
C GLN A 199 14.27 -2.99 29.24
N ASN A 200 15.37 -2.98 30.02
CA ASN A 200 15.30 -2.93 31.49
C ASN A 200 14.68 -1.65 32.08
N ASP A 201 14.60 -0.55 31.33
CA ASP A 201 14.03 0.71 31.82
C ASP A 201 12.52 0.85 31.60
N ARG A 202 11.83 -0.18 31.09
CA ARG A 202 10.38 -0.12 30.83
C ARG A 202 9.63 -1.13 31.67
N GLU A 203 8.80 -0.64 32.58
CA GLU A 203 7.82 -1.45 33.29
C GLU A 203 6.71 -1.85 32.32
N PHE A 204 6.69 -3.12 31.94
CA PHE A 204 5.60 -3.70 31.17
C PHE A 204 4.64 -4.41 32.12
N ILE A 205 3.34 -4.18 31.93
CA ILE A 205 2.31 -4.95 32.61
C ILE A 205 1.90 -6.07 31.66
N ASP A 206 2.09 -7.31 32.13
CA ASP A 206 1.58 -8.48 31.44
C ASP A 206 0.06 -8.51 31.56
N ILE A 207 -0.60 -8.64 30.41
CA ILE A 207 -2.05 -8.68 30.34
C ILE A 207 -2.49 -10.04 29.84
N GLU A 208 -3.35 -10.70 30.62
CA GLU A 208 -3.98 -11.94 30.23
C GLU A 208 -5.30 -11.64 29.48
N PRO A 209 -5.45 -12.12 28.24
CA PRO A 209 -6.72 -12.01 27.53
C PRO A 209 -7.79 -12.84 28.27
N LEU A 210 -8.99 -12.28 28.49
CA LEU A 210 -10.08 -13.08 29.07
C LEU A 210 -10.41 -14.23 28.11
N SER A 211 -10.37 -15.47 28.63
CA SER A 211 -10.90 -16.65 27.93
C SER A 211 -12.35 -16.39 27.53
N GLY A 212 -12.60 -16.25 26.22
CA GLY A 212 -13.90 -15.88 25.66
C GLY A 212 -13.85 -14.71 24.67
N SER A 213 -12.77 -13.92 24.64
CA SER A 213 -12.55 -12.96 23.55
C SER A 213 -12.35 -13.73 22.24
N PRO A 214 -13.15 -13.48 21.20
CA PRO A 214 -12.97 -14.14 19.92
C PRO A 214 -11.64 -13.65 19.31
N VAL A 215 -10.57 -14.43 19.45
CA VAL A 215 -9.37 -14.31 18.61
C VAL A 215 -9.71 -14.86 17.22
N VAL A 216 -10.73 -14.27 16.59
CA VAL A 216 -11.16 -14.63 15.26
C VAL A 216 -10.24 -13.90 14.30
N ARG A 217 -9.05 -14.47 14.11
CA ARG A 217 -8.34 -14.33 12.85
C ARG A 217 -9.17 -15.08 11.82
N THR A 218 -10.24 -14.44 11.33
CA THR A 218 -10.87 -14.87 10.08
C THR A 218 -9.75 -14.84 9.05
N LYS A 219 -9.25 -16.03 8.70
CA LYS A 219 -8.41 -16.19 7.53
C LYS A 219 -9.25 -15.65 6.39
N ARG A 220 -8.92 -14.46 5.90
CA ARG A 220 -9.52 -13.92 4.68
C ARG A 220 -9.17 -14.92 3.60
N THR A 221 -10.06 -15.87 3.36
CA THR A 221 -10.07 -16.68 2.15
C THR A 221 -10.22 -15.67 1.04
N ARG A 222 -9.11 -15.38 0.35
CA ARG A 222 -9.14 -14.57 -0.86
C ARG A 222 -9.96 -15.39 -1.84
N HIS A 223 -11.25 -15.11 -1.91
CA HIS A 223 -12.12 -15.67 -2.92
C HIS A 223 -11.56 -15.18 -4.26
N ARG A 224 -10.80 -16.04 -4.94
CA ARG A 224 -10.33 -15.77 -6.30
C ARG A 224 -11.58 -15.61 -7.14
N ARG A 225 -11.89 -14.39 -7.54
CA ARG A 225 -12.95 -14.07 -8.50
C ARG A 225 -12.51 -14.62 -9.86
N ASN A 226 -12.76 -15.91 -10.08
CA ASN A 226 -12.79 -16.49 -11.42
C ASN A 226 -14.21 -16.28 -11.97
N CYS A 227 -14.58 -15.03 -12.23
CA CYS A 227 -15.75 -14.74 -13.04
C CYS A 227 -15.22 -14.29 -14.40
N ARG A 228 -15.04 -15.24 -15.32
CA ARG A 228 -15.04 -14.91 -16.75
C ARG A 228 -16.50 -14.87 -17.18
N PRO A 229 -16.97 -13.81 -17.87
CA PRO A 229 -18.26 -13.86 -18.53
C PRO A 229 -18.20 -14.91 -19.65
N LEU A 230 -19.22 -15.77 -19.70
CA LEU A 230 -19.53 -16.54 -20.90
C LEU A 230 -20.09 -15.54 -21.92
N VAL A 231 -19.44 -15.46 -23.07
CA VAL A 231 -19.95 -14.80 -24.28
C VAL A 231 -20.64 -15.86 -25.11
#